data_AF-A0A395GLK1-F1
#
_entry.id   AF-A0A395GLK1-F1
#
_cell.length_a   1.000
_cell.length_b   1.000
_cell.length_c   1.000
_cell.angle_alpha   90.00
_cell.angle_beta   90.00
_cell.angle_gamma   90.00
#
_symmetry.space_group_name_H-M   'P 1'
#
loop_
_entity.id
_entity.type
_entity.pdbx_description
1 polymer ?
#
loop_
_entity_poly.entity_id
_entity_poly.type
_entity_poly.pdbx_seq_one_letter_code
_entity_poly.pdbx_strand_id
1 'polypeptide(L)'
;QWFNLMAIRTRHLSIFSHPPAFNKRTQNLLLFPAILFALGMAVFWLYIPPLQRVLDTTSVPVEYYFLPAAFGLGILILDELRKAGVRRWPGGVLDRLAW
;
A
#
# COMPACT_ATOMS: atom_id res chain seq x y z
N GLN A 1 4.22 1.94 -3.99
CA GLN A 1 4.66 0.83 -3.11
C GLN A 1 4.00 0.81 -1.72
N TRP A 2 3.25 1.86 -1.33
CA TRP A 2 2.66 1.98 0.02
C TRP A 2 1.67 0.87 0.38
N PHE A 3 0.79 0.51 -0.55
CA PHE A 3 -0.20 -0.53 -0.37
C PHE A 3 0.40 -1.93 -0.31
N ASN A 4 1.53 -2.14 -0.97
CA ASN A 4 2.26 -3.40 -0.93
C ASN A 4 2.90 -3.64 0.45
N LEU A 5 3.51 -2.60 1.05
CA LEU A 5 4.00 -2.66 2.43
C LEU A 5 2.89 -2.94 3.46
N MET A 6 1.68 -2.42 3.22
CA MET A 6 0.51 -2.73 4.06
C MET A 6 0.03 -4.17 3.87
N ALA A 7 -0.02 -4.66 2.63
CA ALA A 7 -0.45 -6.01 2.28
C ALA A 7 0.48 -7.09 2.86
N ILE A 8 1.80 -6.96 2.68
CA ILE A 8 2.80 -7.95 3.12
C ILE A 8 2.85 -8.09 4.65
N ARG A 9 2.43 -7.06 5.41
CA ARG A 9 2.47 -7.07 6.88
C ARG A 9 1.60 -8.17 7.50
N THR A 10 0.60 -8.67 6.79
CA THR A 10 -0.30 -9.71 7.29
C THR A 10 -0.39 -10.87 6.31
N ARG A 11 0.19 -12.04 6.64
CA ARG A 11 0.19 -13.20 5.74
C ARG A 11 -1.13 -14.02 5.74
N HIS A 12 -1.79 -14.10 6.90
CA HIS A 12 -3.02 -14.90 7.12
C HIS A 12 -4.16 -14.12 7.81
N LEU A 13 -3.81 -13.13 8.64
CA LEU A 13 -4.75 -12.36 9.45
C LEU A 13 -5.29 -11.16 8.68
N SER A 14 -6.54 -10.79 8.97
CA SER A 14 -7.23 -9.71 8.28
C SER A 14 -6.68 -8.36 8.75
N ILE A 15 -6.55 -7.39 7.86
CA ILE A 15 -6.33 -5.97 8.19
C ILE A 15 -7.42 -5.49 9.16
N PHE A 16 -8.64 -6.04 9.10
CA PHE A 16 -9.73 -5.72 10.04
C PHE A 16 -9.56 -6.36 11.43
N SER A 17 -8.92 -7.52 11.52
CA SER A 17 -8.62 -8.21 12.79
C SER A 17 -7.29 -7.72 13.39
N HIS A 18 -6.46 -7.09 12.57
CA HIS A 18 -5.18 -6.47 12.92
C HIS A 18 -5.16 -5.01 12.43
N PRO A 19 -6.05 -4.16 12.98
CA PRO A 19 -6.21 -2.82 12.47
C PRO A 19 -4.91 -2.02 12.68
N PRO A 20 -4.41 -1.33 11.63
CA PRO A 20 -3.16 -0.56 11.70
C PRO A 20 -3.25 0.65 12.65
N ALA A 21 -4.47 1.08 12.98
CA ALA A 21 -4.78 2.09 13.99
C ALA A 21 -5.75 1.49 15.04
N PHE A 22 -5.63 1.93 16.29
CA PHE A 22 -6.48 1.60 17.45
C PHE A 22 -6.19 0.34 18.28
N ASN A 23 -5.33 -0.59 17.86
CA ASN A 23 -4.91 -1.70 18.73
C ASN A 23 -3.45 -1.57 19.17
N LYS A 24 -3.20 -1.26 20.46
CA LYS A 24 -1.85 -1.04 21.04
C LYS A 24 -0.88 -2.20 20.83
N ARG A 25 -1.36 -3.43 20.59
CA ARG A 25 -0.52 -4.62 20.33
C ARG A 25 -0.05 -4.77 18.88
N THR A 26 -0.69 -4.10 17.91
CA THR A 26 -0.31 -4.18 16.49
C THR A 26 -0.15 -2.85 15.78
N GLN A 27 -0.29 -1.76 16.51
CA GLN A 27 -0.30 -0.42 15.95
C GLN A 27 1.01 -0.13 15.19
N ASN A 28 0.89 0.39 13.98
CA ASN A 28 2.01 1.01 13.29
C ASN A 28 1.63 2.42 12.86
N LEU A 29 1.57 3.31 13.85
CA LEU A 29 1.26 4.72 13.59
C LEU A 29 2.31 5.38 12.70
N LEU A 30 3.55 4.85 12.66
CA LEU A 30 4.62 5.35 11.80
C LEU A 30 4.33 5.13 10.30
N LEU A 31 3.34 4.31 9.95
CA LEU A 31 2.99 4.01 8.57
C LEU A 31 2.30 5.21 7.89
N PHE A 32 1.45 5.95 8.61
CA PHE A 32 0.81 7.17 8.12
C PHE A 32 1.78 8.33 7.81
N PRO A 33 2.70 8.72 8.73
CA PRO A 33 3.69 9.74 8.43
C PRO A 33 4.70 9.26 7.38
N ALA A 34 5.01 7.96 7.29
CA ALA A 34 5.85 7.43 6.20
C ALA A 34 5.20 7.60 4.81
N ILE A 35 3.88 7.39 4.71
CA ILE A 35 3.12 7.65 3.47
C ILE A 35 3.14 9.15 3.13
N LEU A 36 2.88 10.01 4.11
CA LEU A 36 2.91 11.47 3.92
C LEU A 36 4.30 11.96 3.52
N PHE A 37 5.35 11.44 4.16
CA PHE A 37 6.72 11.77 3.83
C PHE A 37 7.08 11.32 2.41
N ALA A 38 6.71 10.11 2.02
CA ALA A 38 6.94 9.62 0.65
C ALA A 38 6.20 10.45 -0.40
N LEU A 39 4.97 10.90 -0.11
CA LEU A 39 4.19 11.77 -1.00
C LEU A 39 4.84 13.16 -1.10
N GLY A 40 5.30 13.72 0.03
CA GLY A 40 6.05 14.97 0.06
C GLY A 40 7.36 14.89 -0.72
N MET A 41 8.10 13.79 -0.60
CA MET A 41 9.32 13.56 -1.39
C MET A 41 8.99 13.47 -2.89
N ALA A 42 7.92 12.79 -3.29
CA ALA A 42 7.52 12.72 -4.69
C ALA A 42 7.24 14.13 -5.29
N VAL A 43 6.57 15.00 -4.53
CA VAL A 43 6.34 16.40 -4.92
C VAL A 43 7.66 17.18 -4.97
N PHE A 44 8.54 16.98 -3.99
CA PHE A 44 9.85 17.63 -3.93
C PHE A 44 10.69 17.34 -5.19
N TRP A 45 10.74 16.08 -5.65
CA TRP A 45 11.50 15.71 -6.85
C TRP A 45 10.85 16.15 -8.16
N LEU A 46 9.52 16.21 -8.24
CA LEU A 46 8.80 16.52 -9.48
C LEU A 46 8.56 18.00 -9.76
N TYR A 47 8.69 18.89 -8.78
CA TYR A 47 8.36 20.32 -8.97
C TYR A 47 9.54 21.27 -8.74
N ILE A 48 10.71 20.78 -8.34
CA ILE A 48 11.91 21.62 -8.14
C ILE A 48 12.72 21.69 -9.45
N PRO A 49 12.80 22.86 -10.13
CA PRO A 49 13.41 23.00 -11.46
C PRO A 49 14.87 22.53 -11.59
N PRO A 50 15.79 22.81 -10.63
CA PRO A 50 17.16 22.31 -10.74
C PRO A 50 17.25 20.78 -10.61
N LEU A 51 16.33 20.13 -9.88
CA LEU A 51 16.29 18.68 -9.75
C LEU A 51 15.69 18.02 -11.00
N GLN A 52 14.64 18.61 -11.58
CA GLN A 52 14.04 18.13 -12.82
C GLN A 52 15.04 18.09 -13.99
N ARG A 53 15.90 19.10 -14.12
CA ARG A 53 16.92 19.15 -15.18
C ARG A 53 18.01 18.11 -15.04
N VAL A 54 18.34 17.69 -13.81
CA VAL A 54 19.39 16.71 -13.54
C VAL A 54 18.86 15.28 -13.60
N LEU A 55 17.61 15.07 -13.16
CA LEU A 55 16.97 13.75 -13.10
C LEU A 55 16.12 13.44 -14.34
N ASP A 56 16.01 14.37 -15.28
CA ASP A 56 15.17 14.29 -16.49
C ASP A 56 13.71 13.93 -16.18
N THR A 57 13.17 14.53 -15.11
CA THR A 57 11.79 14.29 -14.65
C THR A 57 10.83 15.35 -15.22
N THR A 58 9.64 14.89 -15.64
CA THR A 58 8.54 15.75 -16.09
C THR A 58 7.58 16.06 -14.95
N SER A 59 6.98 17.25 -14.97
CA SER A 59 5.87 17.59 -14.08
C SER A 59 4.63 16.79 -14.45
N VAL A 60 4.14 15.99 -13.51
CA VAL A 60 2.95 15.17 -13.69
C VAL A 60 1.74 15.93 -13.13
N PRO A 61 0.63 16.04 -13.88
CA PRO A 61 -0.61 16.62 -13.36
C PRO A 61 -1.17 15.81 -12.18
N VAL A 62 -1.80 16.48 -11.23
CA VAL A 62 -2.30 15.87 -9.97
C VAL A 62 -3.26 14.70 -10.23
N GLU A 63 -4.01 14.74 -11.34
CA GLU A 63 -4.94 13.69 -11.77
C GLU A 63 -4.27 12.32 -11.92
N TYR A 64 -3.04 12.28 -12.44
CA TYR A 64 -2.31 11.03 -12.66
C TYR A 64 -1.76 10.43 -11.35
N TYR A 65 -1.73 11.17 -10.25
CA TYR A 65 -1.39 10.62 -8.93
C TYR A 65 -2.49 9.70 -8.38
N PHE A 66 -3.74 9.87 -8.83
CA PHE A 66 -4.85 9.01 -8.43
C PHE A 66 -4.77 7.61 -9.03
N LEU A 67 -4.14 7.44 -10.20
CA LEU A 67 -4.01 6.13 -10.84
C LEU A 67 -3.21 5.14 -9.95
N PRO A 68 -1.97 5.44 -9.52
CA PRO A 68 -1.24 4.57 -8.58
C PRO A 68 -1.96 4.36 -7.24
N ALA A 69 -2.69 5.37 -6.76
CA ALA A 69 -3.46 5.26 -5.53
C ALA A 69 -4.62 4.27 -5.67
N ALA A 70 -5.37 4.34 -6.78
CA ALA A 70 -6.46 3.42 -7.09
C ALA A 70 -5.95 1.99 -7.31
N PHE A 71 -4.86 1.81 -8.07
CA PHE A 71 -4.24 0.50 -8.25
C PHE A 71 -3.73 -0.09 -6.93
N GLY A 72 -3.11 0.73 -6.08
CA GLY A 72 -2.66 0.31 -4.77
C GLY A 72 -3.82 -0.13 -3.87
N LEU A 73 -4.92 0.61 -3.87
CA LEU A 73 -6.13 0.25 -3.15
C LEU A 73 -6.75 -1.05 -3.69
N GLY A 74 -6.77 -1.22 -5.02
CA GLY A 74 -7.22 -2.45 -5.67
C GLY A 74 -6.39 -3.67 -5.27
N ILE A 75 -5.05 -3.55 -5.22
CA ILE A 75 -4.15 -4.61 -4.74
C ILE A 75 -4.44 -4.95 -3.27
N LEU A 76 -4.67 -3.94 -2.43
CA LEU A 76 -5.00 -4.15 -1.02
C LEU A 76 -6.33 -4.91 -0.87
N ILE A 77 -7.37 -4.53 -1.64
CA ILE A 77 -8.64 -5.25 -1.66
C ILE A 77 -8.45 -6.71 -2.12
N LEU A 78 -7.67 -6.93 -3.17
CA LEU A 78 -7.41 -8.26 -3.72
C LEU A 78 -6.70 -9.17 -2.70
N ASP A 79 -5.70 -8.65 -2.00
CA ASP A 79 -4.99 -9.41 -0.96
C ASP A 79 -5.91 -9.73 0.23
N GLU A 80 -6.83 -8.83 0.56
CA GLU A 80 -7.80 -9.06 1.64
C GLU A 80 -8.89 -10.07 1.27
N LEU A 81 -9.33 -10.06 0.00
CA LEU A 81 -10.17 -11.10 -0.58
C LEU A 81 -9.47 -12.46 -0.55
N ARG A 82 -8.19 -12.53 -0.91
CA ARG A 82 -7.39 -13.76 -0.85
C ARG A 82 -7.33 -14.30 0.58
N LYS A 83 -6.99 -13.45 1.56
CA LYS A 83 -6.96 -13.84 2.99
C LYS A 83 -8.33 -14.27 3.51
N ALA A 84 -9.40 -13.61 3.09
CA ALA A 84 -10.77 -14.00 3.43
C ALA A 84 -11.14 -15.36 2.83
N GLY A 85 -10.76 -15.63 1.58
CA GLY A 85 -10.96 -16.90 0.90
C GLY A 85 -10.24 -18.06 1.60
N VAL A 86 -8.95 -17.88 1.94
CA VAL A 86 -8.16 -18.87 2.70
C VAL A 86 -8.79 -19.16 4.07
N ARG A 87 -9.26 -18.14 4.79
CA ARG A 87 -9.95 -18.33 6.09
C ARG A 87 -11.29 -19.04 5.98
N ARG A 88 -12.03 -18.83 4.88
CA ARG A 88 -13.35 -19.44 4.69
C ARG A 88 -13.25 -20.90 4.26
N TRP A 89 -12.20 -21.28 3.52
CA TRP A 89 -11.99 -22.63 3.00
C TRP A 89 -10.57 -23.15 3.27
N PRO A 90 -10.27 -23.56 4.52
CA PRO A 90 -8.97 -24.16 4.85
C PRO A 90 -8.79 -25.49 4.06
N GLY A 91 -7.68 -25.62 3.32
CA GLY A 91 -7.35 -26.81 2.49
C GLY A 91 -7.83 -26.78 1.03
N GLY A 92 -8.52 -25.71 0.61
CA GLY A 92 -8.99 -25.51 -0.77
C GLY A 92 -7.86 -25.17 -1.76
N VAL A 93 -8.22 -25.06 -3.06
CA VAL A 93 -7.25 -24.71 -4.13
C VAL A 93 -6.62 -23.34 -3.89
N LEU A 94 -7.38 -22.38 -3.35
CA LEU A 94 -6.88 -21.05 -3.00
C LEU A 94 -5.85 -21.07 -1.86
N ASP A 95 -5.98 -21.99 -0.90
CA ASP A 95 -5.03 -22.15 0.21
C ASP A 95 -3.71 -22.76 -0.29
N ARG A 96 -3.80 -23.72 -1.23
CA ARG A 96 -2.62 -24.34 -1.87
C ARG A 96 -1.89 -23.42 -2.85
N LEU A 97 -2.59 -22.46 -3.47
CA LEU A 97 -1.98 -21.45 -4.36
C LEU A 97 -1.47 -20.22 -3.58
N ALA A 98 -1.88 -20.06 -2.33
CA ALA A 98 -1.53 -18.92 -1.49
C ALA A 98 -0.20 -19.10 -0.73
N TRP A 99 0.41 -20.28 -0.80
CA TRP A 99 1.66 -20.67 -0.15
C TRP A 99 2.67 -21.15 -1.18
#